data_AF-A0A2V8AGY7-F1
#
_entry.id   AF-A0A2V8AGY7-F1
#
_cell.length_a   1.000
_cell.length_b   1.000
_cell.length_c   1.000
_cell.angle_alpha   90.00
_cell.angle_beta   90.00
_cell.angle_gamma   90.00
#
_symmetry.space_group_name_H-M   'P 1'
#
loop_
_entity.id
_entity.type
_entity.pdbx_description
1 polymer ?
#
loop_
_entity_poly.entity_id
_entity_poly.type
_entity_poly.pdbx_seq_one_letter_code
_entity_poly.pdbx_strand_id
1 'polypeptide(L)'
;MKRFDIITEADARVLTRGDTVMLSRGGHITPLAHDTLKDKRVTVVHEGRTTTDEASLAPRADIRAVAIASDHTGIALRRALVAFLRGRGLTVQDLGTDSADPVDYPDVAASVARAVSRGEADAGIAIDGAGIGSAIAANKIAGVRAVMATTELIARYSREHNGANVLT
;
A
#
# COMPACT_ATOMS: atom_id res chain seq x y z
N MET A 1 -25.46 9.50 12.62
CA MET A 1 -24.41 8.78 13.36
C MET A 1 -24.71 8.91 14.86
N LYS A 2 -24.94 7.80 15.57
CA LYS A 2 -25.18 7.83 17.03
C LYS A 2 -23.91 8.27 17.75
N ARG A 3 -24.04 9.04 18.83
CA ARG A 3 -22.93 9.57 19.63
C ARG A 3 -22.97 8.98 21.04
N PHE A 4 -21.81 8.63 21.58
CA PHE A 4 -21.64 8.00 22.89
C PHE A 4 -20.50 8.65 23.67
N ASP A 5 -20.70 8.92 24.95
CA ASP A 5 -19.60 9.24 25.88
C ASP A 5 -18.95 7.95 26.42
N ILE A 6 -19.76 6.91 26.61
CA ILE A 6 -19.32 5.55 26.88
C ILE A 6 -20.13 4.59 26.00
N ILE A 7 -19.46 3.62 25.37
CA ILE A 7 -20.12 2.51 24.70
C ILE A 7 -20.03 1.30 25.61
N THR A 8 -21.16 0.90 26.17
CA THR A 8 -21.29 -0.31 26.98
C THR A 8 -21.69 -1.50 26.11
N GLU A 9 -21.68 -2.69 26.69
CA GLU A 9 -22.09 -3.91 26.00
C GLU A 9 -23.58 -3.85 25.57
N ALA A 10 -24.43 -3.22 26.38
CA ALA A 10 -25.84 -3.04 26.05
C ALA A 10 -26.00 -2.16 24.80
N ASP A 11 -25.20 -1.10 24.70
CA ASP A 11 -25.17 -0.22 23.52
C ASP A 11 -24.67 -0.99 22.30
N ALA A 12 -23.57 -1.73 22.42
CA ALA A 12 -22.98 -2.49 21.32
C ALA A 12 -23.94 -3.55 20.75
N ARG A 13 -24.75 -4.20 21.60
CA ARG A 13 -25.72 -5.24 21.17
C ARG A 13 -26.83 -4.69 20.30
N VAL A 14 -27.29 -3.47 20.56
CA VAL A 14 -28.39 -2.85 19.80
C VAL A 14 -27.93 -2.17 18.52
N LEU A 15 -26.62 -2.09 18.27
CA LEU A 15 -26.08 -1.62 17.00
C LEU A 15 -26.19 -2.69 15.92
N THR A 16 -26.38 -2.23 14.68
CA THR A 16 -26.49 -3.09 13.51
C THR A 16 -25.11 -3.36 12.93
N ARG A 17 -24.96 -4.50 12.25
CA ARG A 17 -23.71 -4.86 11.60
C ARG A 17 -23.33 -3.82 10.55
N GLY A 18 -22.11 -3.28 10.61
CA GLY A 18 -21.65 -2.24 9.70
C GLY A 18 -22.04 -0.81 10.07
N ASP A 19 -22.72 -0.60 11.22
CA ASP A 19 -23.04 0.74 11.69
C ASP A 19 -21.78 1.60 11.88
N THR A 20 -21.95 2.92 11.80
CA THR A 20 -20.92 3.88 12.18
C THR A 20 -21.43 4.74 13.34
N VAL A 21 -20.64 4.82 14.41
CA VAL A 21 -20.94 5.56 15.64
C VAL A 21 -19.79 6.49 16.02
N MET A 22 -20.10 7.55 16.76
CA MET A 22 -19.15 8.52 17.26
C MET A 22 -18.92 8.31 18.76
N LEU A 23 -17.67 8.25 19.20
CA LEU A 23 -17.27 8.29 20.59
C LEU A 23 -16.78 9.70 20.92
N SER A 24 -17.37 10.35 21.91
CA SER A 24 -17.00 11.71 22.34
C SER A 24 -15.54 11.80 22.76
N ARG A 25 -14.99 13.03 22.82
CA ARG A 25 -13.59 13.25 23.21
C ARG A 25 -13.35 12.75 24.63
N GLY A 26 -12.40 11.83 24.81
CA GLY A 26 -12.14 11.17 26.09
C GLY A 26 -13.15 10.09 26.46
N GLY A 27 -14.04 9.70 25.55
CA GLY A 27 -15.00 8.63 25.78
C GLY A 27 -14.35 7.26 25.86
N HIS A 28 -15.09 6.31 26.44
CA HIS A 28 -14.60 4.97 26.73
C HIS A 28 -15.45 3.89 26.07
N ILE A 29 -14.83 2.76 25.74
CA ILE A 29 -15.52 1.54 25.30
C ILE A 29 -15.22 0.48 26.33
N THR A 30 -16.24 -0.16 26.90
CA THR A 30 -15.98 -1.24 27.87
C THR A 30 -15.35 -2.45 27.15
N PRO A 31 -14.50 -3.26 27.83
CA PRO A 31 -13.81 -4.38 27.18
C PRO A 31 -14.75 -5.32 26.44
N LEU A 32 -15.89 -5.65 27.03
CA LEU A 32 -16.88 -6.53 26.41
C LEU A 32 -17.57 -5.90 25.19
N ALA A 33 -17.85 -4.59 25.25
CA ALA A 33 -18.42 -3.87 24.11
C ALA A 33 -17.47 -3.87 22.90
N HIS A 34 -16.15 -3.83 23.14
CA HIS A 34 -15.16 -3.86 22.08
C HIS A 34 -15.25 -5.14 21.23
N ASP A 35 -15.46 -6.30 21.86
CA ASP A 35 -15.62 -7.57 21.17
C ASP A 35 -16.91 -7.60 20.33
N THR A 36 -18.02 -7.15 20.92
CA THR A 36 -19.32 -7.08 20.24
C THR A 36 -19.30 -6.13 19.03
N LEU A 37 -18.66 -4.97 19.16
CA LEU A 37 -18.50 -4.01 18.05
C LEU A 37 -17.67 -4.61 16.91
N LYS A 38 -16.59 -5.33 17.23
CA LYS A 38 -15.72 -6.00 16.27
C LYS A 38 -16.46 -7.09 15.49
N ASP A 39 -17.19 -7.95 16.18
CA ASP A 39 -17.99 -9.03 15.55
C ASP A 39 -19.07 -8.46 14.61
N LYS A 40 -19.68 -7.36 15.02
CA LYS A 40 -20.66 -6.61 14.23
C LYS A 40 -20.01 -5.68 13.19
N ARG A 41 -18.68 -5.61 13.07
CA ARG A 41 -17.99 -4.71 12.13
C ARG A 41 -18.49 -3.26 12.24
N VAL A 42 -18.79 -2.81 13.45
CA VAL A 42 -19.22 -1.42 13.70
C VAL A 42 -17.98 -0.53 13.69
N THR A 43 -18.05 0.57 12.95
CA THR A 43 -16.98 1.57 12.89
C THR A 43 -17.19 2.60 14.00
N VAL A 44 -16.19 2.76 14.87
CA VAL A 44 -16.19 3.80 15.91
C VAL A 44 -15.27 4.94 15.50
N VAL A 45 -15.85 6.13 15.31
CA VAL A 45 -15.14 7.37 15.04
C VAL A 45 -14.92 8.10 16.36
N HIS A 46 -13.70 8.53 16.67
CA HIS A 46 -13.40 9.24 17.92
C HIS A 46 -13.40 10.76 17.71
N GLU A 47 -14.22 11.47 18.48
CA GLU A 47 -14.32 12.93 18.43
C GLU A 47 -13.02 13.56 18.95
N GLY A 48 -12.43 14.43 18.13
CA GLY A 48 -11.15 15.08 18.45
C GLY A 48 -9.92 14.19 18.33
N ARG A 49 -10.06 12.90 18.00
CA ARG A 49 -8.94 12.10 17.47
C ARG A 49 -8.95 12.30 15.97
N THR A 50 -8.19 13.27 15.50
CA THR A 50 -7.75 13.29 14.11
C THR A 50 -7.18 11.89 13.84
N THR A 51 -7.74 11.20 12.85
CA THR A 51 -7.10 10.02 12.25
C THR A 51 -5.62 10.33 12.15
N THR A 52 -4.76 9.51 12.79
CA THR A 52 -3.28 9.53 12.68
C THR A 52 -2.74 10.83 12.10
N ASP A 53 -2.26 11.73 12.95
CA ASP A 53 -1.69 13.03 12.58
C ASP A 53 -1.09 12.97 11.16
N GLU A 54 -1.80 13.50 10.16
CA GLU A 54 -1.37 13.36 8.76
C GLU A 54 0.02 13.98 8.55
N ALA A 55 0.39 14.91 9.44
CA ALA A 55 1.71 15.51 9.55
C ALA A 55 2.81 14.55 10.05
N SER A 56 2.46 13.46 10.74
CA SER A 56 3.39 12.41 11.18
C SER A 56 3.54 11.28 10.17
N LEU A 57 2.68 11.21 9.15
CA LEU A 57 2.81 10.25 8.06
C LEU A 57 3.83 10.76 7.03
N ALA A 58 4.56 9.85 6.39
CA ALA A 58 5.39 10.22 5.25
C ALA A 58 4.50 10.96 4.22
N PRO A 59 4.95 12.09 3.64
CA PRO A 59 4.16 12.84 2.68
C PRO A 59 3.61 11.93 1.58
N ARG A 60 2.31 12.08 1.25
CA ARG A 60 1.74 11.42 0.07
C ARG A 60 2.54 11.88 -1.13
N ALA A 61 3.35 10.99 -1.70
CA ALA A 61 4.07 11.29 -2.93
C ALA A 61 3.06 11.40 -4.06
N ASP A 62 3.11 12.50 -4.80
CA ASP A 62 2.33 12.68 -6.01
C ASP A 62 2.98 11.83 -7.12
N ILE A 63 2.53 10.58 -7.25
CA ILE A 63 3.06 9.66 -8.25
C ILE A 63 2.40 9.98 -9.58
N ARG A 64 3.17 10.51 -10.52
CA ARG A 64 2.75 10.83 -11.90
C ARG A 64 3.44 9.94 -12.93
N ALA A 65 4.66 9.48 -12.63
CA ALA A 65 5.45 8.60 -13.46
C ALA A 65 5.83 7.31 -12.72
N VAL A 66 5.61 6.16 -13.37
CA VAL A 66 5.97 4.83 -12.85
C VAL A 66 6.88 4.11 -13.84
N ALA A 67 8.03 3.65 -13.35
CA ALA A 67 8.88 2.70 -14.07
C ALA A 67 8.44 1.27 -13.75
N ILE A 68 8.29 0.42 -14.77
CA ILE A 68 7.87 -0.96 -14.57
C ILE A 68 8.67 -1.91 -15.46
N ALA A 69 9.09 -3.03 -14.88
CA ALA A 69 9.75 -4.10 -15.61
C ALA A 69 9.39 -5.47 -15.02
N SER A 70 9.55 -6.53 -15.80
CA SER A 70 9.46 -7.90 -15.32
C SER A 70 10.52 -8.80 -15.91
N ASP A 71 10.85 -9.88 -15.19
CA ASP A 71 11.48 -11.03 -15.81
C ASP A 71 10.51 -11.74 -16.79
N HIS A 72 10.98 -12.84 -17.37
CA HIS A 72 10.25 -13.64 -18.34
C HIS A 72 8.94 -14.24 -17.78
N THR A 73 8.84 -14.45 -16.47
CA THR A 73 7.64 -15.00 -15.82
C THR A 73 6.55 -13.94 -15.60
N GLY A 74 6.94 -12.67 -15.43
CA GLY A 74 6.03 -11.59 -15.09
C GLY A 74 5.38 -10.84 -16.26
N ILE A 75 5.65 -11.23 -17.53
CA ILE A 75 5.25 -10.47 -18.74
C ILE A 75 3.74 -10.19 -18.78
N ALA A 76 2.92 -11.20 -18.49
CA ALA A 76 1.46 -11.07 -18.54
C ALA A 76 0.96 -10.07 -17.49
N LEU A 77 1.46 -10.16 -16.25
CA LEU A 77 1.12 -9.24 -15.18
C LEU A 77 1.60 -7.82 -15.48
N ARG A 78 2.84 -7.67 -15.98
CA ARG A 78 3.40 -6.37 -16.39
C ARG A 78 2.49 -5.67 -17.38
N ARG A 79 2.09 -6.35 -18.46
CA ARG A 79 1.25 -5.77 -19.52
C ARG A 79 -0.12 -5.32 -18.98
N ALA A 80 -0.73 -6.14 -18.12
CA ALA A 80 -2.00 -5.78 -17.47
C ALA A 80 -1.84 -4.53 -16.58
N LEU A 81 -0.76 -4.46 -15.80
CA LEU A 81 -0.46 -3.30 -14.96
C LEU A 81 -0.13 -2.04 -15.77
N VAL A 82 0.63 -2.15 -16.86
CA VAL A 82 0.91 -1.03 -17.76
C VAL A 82 -0.38 -0.43 -18.31
N ALA A 83 -1.30 -1.27 -18.80
CA ALA A 83 -2.60 -0.83 -19.30
C ALA A 83 -3.43 -0.17 -18.20
N PHE A 84 -3.49 -0.78 -17.01
CA PHE A 84 -4.22 -0.26 -15.86
C PHE A 84 -3.69 1.12 -15.41
N LEU A 85 -2.38 1.27 -15.25
CA LEU A 85 -1.73 2.50 -14.79
C LEU A 85 -1.90 3.63 -15.82
N ARG A 86 -1.72 3.35 -17.10
CA ARG A 86 -1.99 4.33 -18.18
C ARG A 86 -3.46 4.75 -18.22
N GLY A 87 -4.38 3.81 -18.02
CA GLY A 87 -5.82 4.10 -17.92
C GLY A 87 -6.19 5.01 -16.74
N ARG A 88 -5.33 5.11 -15.72
CA ARG A 88 -5.46 6.05 -14.59
C ARG A 88 -4.79 7.41 -14.84
N GLY A 89 -4.26 7.64 -16.04
CA GLY A 89 -3.59 8.89 -16.41
C GLY A 89 -2.12 8.99 -15.96
N LEU A 90 -1.52 7.88 -15.53
CA LEU A 90 -0.09 7.86 -15.16
C LEU A 90 0.79 7.71 -16.40
N THR A 91 1.94 8.38 -16.37
CA THR A 91 3.02 8.11 -17.32
C THR A 91 3.69 6.80 -16.93
N VAL A 92 3.79 5.85 -17.86
CA VAL A 92 4.37 4.52 -17.58
C VAL A 92 5.56 4.26 -18.50
N GLN A 93 6.73 4.17 -17.88
CA GLN A 93 7.97 3.74 -18.50
C GLN A 93 8.07 2.21 -18.38
N ASP A 94 7.60 1.51 -19.41
CA ASP A 94 7.73 0.05 -19.52
C ASP A 94 9.13 -0.31 -20.03
N LEU A 95 9.94 -0.92 -19.17
CA LEU A 95 11.34 -1.26 -19.41
C LEU A 95 11.52 -2.73 -19.83
N GLY A 96 10.44 -3.44 -20.15
CA GLY A 96 10.48 -4.83 -20.64
C GLY A 96 10.63 -5.87 -19.52
N THR A 97 11.03 -7.12 -19.82
CA THR A 97 11.38 -7.67 -21.15
C THR A 97 10.16 -8.05 -21.99
N ASP A 98 10.20 -7.89 -23.32
CA ASP A 98 9.14 -8.37 -24.22
C ASP A 98 9.35 -9.80 -24.72
N SER A 99 10.52 -10.39 -24.44
CA SER A 99 10.80 -11.79 -24.77
C SER A 99 10.40 -12.74 -23.65
N ALA A 100 9.87 -13.90 -24.04
CA ALA A 100 9.66 -15.03 -23.14
C ALA A 100 10.95 -15.80 -22.84
N ASP A 101 12.07 -15.43 -23.48
CA ASP A 101 13.37 -16.01 -23.18
C ASP A 101 13.76 -15.72 -21.73
N PRO A 102 14.39 -16.68 -21.03
CA PRO A 102 14.88 -16.46 -19.69
C PRO A 102 15.78 -15.23 -19.59
N VAL A 103 15.49 -14.38 -18.62
CA VAL A 103 16.29 -13.20 -18.26
C VAL A 103 16.53 -13.19 -16.76
N ASP A 104 17.60 -12.51 -16.35
CA ASP A 104 18.00 -12.41 -14.97
C ASP A 104 17.23 -11.28 -14.25
N TYR A 105 16.48 -11.63 -13.20
CA TYR A 105 15.71 -10.66 -12.41
C TYR A 105 16.54 -9.49 -11.86
N PRO A 106 17.85 -9.62 -11.50
CA PRO A 106 18.63 -8.48 -11.03
C PRO A 106 18.74 -7.35 -12.06
N ASP A 107 18.81 -7.66 -13.36
CA ASP A 107 18.92 -6.64 -14.41
C ASP A 107 17.61 -5.86 -14.56
N VAL A 108 16.48 -6.57 -14.50
CA VAL A 108 15.13 -6.02 -14.49
C VAL A 108 14.91 -5.14 -13.26
N ALA A 109 15.22 -5.64 -12.07
CA ALA A 109 15.10 -4.89 -10.83
C ALA A 109 16.00 -3.64 -10.83
N ALA A 110 17.22 -3.77 -11.33
CA ALA A 110 18.17 -2.67 -11.41
C ALA A 110 17.74 -1.59 -12.40
N SER A 111 17.10 -1.93 -13.52
CA SER A 111 16.61 -0.93 -14.48
C SER A 111 15.54 -0.03 -13.87
N VAL A 112 14.54 -0.63 -13.19
CA VAL A 112 13.47 0.08 -12.47
C VAL A 112 14.04 0.92 -11.33
N ALA A 113 14.87 0.30 -10.48
CA ALA A 113 15.46 0.95 -9.31
C ALA A 113 16.34 2.15 -9.70
N ARG A 114 17.09 2.05 -10.81
CA ARG A 114 17.89 3.16 -11.33
C ARG A 114 17.02 4.31 -11.86
N ALA A 115 15.92 4.02 -12.57
CA ALA A 115 14.99 5.06 -13.02
C ALA A 115 14.40 5.85 -11.85
N VAL A 116 14.00 5.15 -10.78
CA VAL A 116 13.52 5.79 -9.54
C VAL A 116 14.63 6.59 -8.83
N SER A 117 15.82 6.01 -8.67
CA SER A 117 16.95 6.66 -8.01
C SER A 117 17.38 7.96 -8.71
N ARG A 118 17.29 8.01 -10.04
CA ARG A 118 17.61 9.20 -10.85
C ARG A 118 16.47 10.22 -10.95
N GLY A 119 15.30 9.93 -10.39
CA GLY A 119 14.11 10.80 -10.50
C GLY A 119 13.49 10.81 -11.91
N GLU A 120 13.76 9.79 -12.72
CA GLU A 120 13.09 9.59 -14.02
C GLU A 120 11.66 9.04 -13.85
N ALA A 121 11.41 8.40 -12.71
CA ALA A 121 10.10 7.95 -12.27
C ALA A 121 9.91 8.23 -10.77
N ASP A 122 8.68 8.51 -10.33
CA ASP A 122 8.34 8.77 -8.94
C ASP A 122 8.28 7.48 -8.11
N ALA A 123 7.91 6.37 -8.77
CA ALA A 123 7.84 5.03 -8.18
C ALA A 123 8.20 3.94 -9.20
N GLY A 124 8.54 2.75 -8.70
CA GLY A 124 8.91 1.59 -9.49
C GLY A 124 8.09 0.34 -9.16
N ILE A 125 7.91 -0.53 -10.16
CA ILE A 125 7.36 -1.88 -10.00
C ILE A 125 8.31 -2.86 -10.71
N ALA A 126 8.89 -3.81 -10.00
CA ALA A 126 9.72 -4.87 -10.59
C ALA A 126 9.12 -6.23 -10.29
N ILE A 127 8.86 -7.04 -11.33
CA ILE A 127 8.13 -8.29 -11.20
C ILE A 127 9.05 -9.46 -11.53
N ASP A 128 9.19 -10.39 -10.61
CA ASP A 128 9.79 -11.70 -10.86
C ASP A 128 8.88 -12.80 -10.27
N GLY A 129 9.32 -14.06 -10.34
CA GLY A 129 8.51 -15.18 -9.84
C GLY A 129 8.11 -15.12 -8.36
N ALA A 130 8.89 -14.49 -7.48
CA ALA A 130 8.65 -14.45 -6.02
C ALA A 130 8.66 -13.05 -5.40
N GLY A 131 9.19 -12.04 -6.09
CA GLY A 131 9.44 -10.67 -5.63
C GLY A 131 10.67 -10.51 -4.72
N ILE A 132 11.09 -11.57 -4.00
CA ILE A 132 12.21 -11.52 -3.03
C ILE A 132 13.52 -11.11 -3.71
N GLY A 133 13.84 -11.74 -4.84
CA GLY A 133 15.09 -11.50 -5.58
C GLY A 133 15.18 -10.05 -6.04
N SER A 134 14.14 -9.58 -6.72
CA SER A 134 14.04 -8.19 -7.17
C SER A 134 14.13 -7.19 -6.03
N ALA A 135 13.48 -7.45 -4.88
CA ALA A 135 13.60 -6.57 -3.72
C ALA A 135 15.05 -6.47 -3.20
N ILE A 136 15.76 -7.60 -3.12
CA ILE A 136 17.17 -7.65 -2.69
C ILE A 136 18.07 -6.89 -3.67
N ALA A 137 17.90 -7.11 -4.98
CA ALA A 137 18.70 -6.48 -6.02
C ALA A 137 18.44 -4.97 -6.11
N ALA A 138 17.18 -4.55 -6.12
CA ALA A 138 16.79 -3.14 -6.18
C ALA A 138 17.32 -2.32 -4.99
N ASN A 139 17.28 -2.90 -3.78
CA ASN A 139 17.79 -2.24 -2.56
C ASN A 139 19.32 -2.06 -2.55
N LYS A 140 20.07 -2.59 -3.53
CA LYS A 140 21.51 -2.29 -3.70
C LYS A 140 21.76 -0.94 -4.35
N ILE A 141 20.74 -0.31 -4.93
CA ILE A 141 20.84 1.01 -5.56
C ILE A 141 20.51 2.10 -4.54
N ALA A 142 21.44 3.04 -4.37
CA ALA A 142 21.27 4.13 -3.41
C ALA A 142 20.00 4.94 -3.69
N GLY A 143 19.24 5.28 -2.64
CA GLY A 143 17.98 6.03 -2.74
C GLY A 143 16.73 5.16 -2.96
N VAL A 144 16.90 3.85 -3.17
CA VAL A 144 15.79 2.91 -3.36
C VAL A 144 15.41 2.25 -2.03
N ARG A 145 14.10 2.10 -1.82
CA ARG A 145 13.47 1.37 -0.73
C ARG A 145 12.44 0.43 -1.36
N ALA A 146 12.93 -0.71 -1.82
CA ALA A 146 12.14 -1.74 -2.46
C ALA A 146 11.54 -2.70 -1.42
N VAL A 147 10.25 -3.01 -1.57
CA VAL A 147 9.54 -3.94 -0.69
C VAL A 147 8.78 -4.97 -1.52
N MET A 148 8.98 -6.23 -1.16
CA MET A 148 8.11 -7.32 -1.62
C MET A 148 6.80 -7.28 -0.84
N ALA A 149 5.68 -6.99 -1.51
CA ALA A 149 4.38 -6.96 -0.87
C ALA A 149 3.43 -8.00 -1.46
N THR A 150 3.10 -9.01 -0.65
CA THR A 150 2.17 -10.09 -1.02
C THR A 150 0.73 -9.81 -0.60
N THR A 151 0.49 -8.69 0.09
CA THR A 151 -0.85 -8.26 0.54
C THR A 151 -0.98 -6.74 0.46
N GLU A 152 -2.21 -6.24 0.29
CA GLU A 152 -2.52 -4.81 0.30
C GLU A 152 -2.10 -4.13 1.60
N LEU A 153 -2.22 -4.83 2.74
CA LEU A 153 -1.80 -4.32 4.04
C LEU A 153 -0.29 -4.02 4.08
N ILE A 154 0.52 -4.95 3.57
CA ILE A 154 1.98 -4.79 3.51
C ILE A 154 2.35 -3.68 2.52
N ALA A 155 1.68 -3.59 1.37
CA ALA A 155 1.91 -2.53 0.38
C ALA A 155 1.58 -1.14 0.96
N ARG A 156 0.50 -1.03 1.73
CA ARG A 156 0.13 0.23 2.40
C ARG A 156 1.15 0.61 3.47
N TYR A 157 1.47 -0.30 4.38
CA TYR A 157 2.42 -0.03 5.48
C TYR A 157 3.84 0.23 4.99
N SER A 158 4.26 -0.40 3.88
CA SER A 158 5.58 -0.14 3.30
C SER A 158 5.71 1.32 2.84
N ARG A 159 4.65 1.90 2.27
CA ARG A 159 4.61 3.30 1.89
C ARG A 159 4.49 4.22 3.10
N GLU A 160 3.55 3.94 4.01
CA GLU A 160 3.26 4.80 5.17
C GLU A 160 4.43 4.90 6.14
N HIS A 161 5.11 3.79 6.44
CA HIS A 161 6.15 3.76 7.46
C HIS A 161 7.56 3.88 6.89
N ASN A 162 7.81 3.31 5.71
CA ASN A 162 9.16 3.24 5.14
C ASN A 162 9.32 4.14 3.90
N GLY A 163 8.25 4.81 3.45
CA GLY A 163 8.27 5.58 2.22
C GLY A 163 8.73 4.75 1.02
N ALA A 164 8.37 3.46 0.96
CA ALA A 164 8.79 2.56 -0.12
C ALA A 164 8.50 3.18 -1.49
N ASN A 165 9.49 3.15 -2.39
CA ASN A 165 9.41 3.75 -3.73
C ASN A 165 9.57 2.71 -4.85
N VAL A 166 9.80 1.44 -4.52
CA VAL A 166 9.74 0.32 -5.46
C VAL A 166 8.92 -0.82 -4.83
N LEU A 167 7.96 -1.35 -5.59
CA LEU A 167 7.17 -2.54 -5.23
C LEU A 167 7.66 -3.75 -6.02
N THR A 168 7.75 -4.91 -5.37
CA THR A 168 8.11 -6.19 -6.02
C THR A 168 7.19 -7.32 -5.63
#